data_AF-A0A7C3VL53-F1
#
_entry.id   AF-A0A7C3VL53-F1
#
_cell.length_a   1.000
_cell.length_b   1.000
_cell.length_c   1.000
_cell.angle_alpha   90.00
_cell.angle_beta   90.00
_cell.angle_gamma   90.00
#
_symmetry.space_group_name_H-M   'P 1'
#
loop_
_entity.id
_entity.type
_entity.pdbx_description
1 polymer ?
#
loop_
_entity_poly.entity_id
_entity_poly.type
_entity_poly.pdbx_seq_one_letter_code
_entity_poly.pdbx_strand_id
1 'polypeptide(L)' 'MLNGIDPNIPPDLLDCLMRMGHGDEIVIADVNFPATSTAARTHWGKVIQMVGFDAPQIAGLITGLMPLDGLSDACA' A
#
# COMPACT_ATOMS: atom_id res chain seq x y z
N MET A 1 -14.70 -3.97 -10.92
CA MET A 1 -13.99 -5.27 -10.98
C MET A 1 -13.20 -5.30 -12.27
N LEU A 2 -11.89 -5.54 -12.18
CA LEU A 2 -10.97 -5.61 -13.32
C LEU A 2 -10.50 -7.06 -13.47
N ASN A 3 -10.14 -7.47 -14.68
CA ASN A 3 -9.66 -8.84 -14.92
C ASN A 3 -8.27 -9.04 -14.28
N GLY A 4 -8.12 -10.07 -13.45
CA GLY A 4 -6.85 -10.40 -12.80
C GLY A 4 -6.44 -9.50 -11.61
N ILE A 5 -7.33 -8.60 -11.15
CA ILE A 5 -7.07 -7.72 -10.00
C ILE A 5 -8.14 -8.00 -8.93
N ASP A 6 -7.69 -8.15 -7.69
CA ASP A 6 -8.58 -8.36 -6.55
C ASP A 6 -9.59 -7.20 -6.44
N PRO A 7 -10.91 -7.48 -6.37
CA PRO A 7 -11.94 -6.44 -6.34
C PRO A 7 -11.92 -5.56 -5.09
N ASN A 8 -11.21 -5.97 -4.04
CA ASN A 8 -11.05 -5.21 -2.81
C ASN A 8 -9.98 -4.12 -2.91
N ILE A 9 -9.21 -4.08 -4.01
CA ILE A 9 -8.21 -3.02 -4.23
C ILE A 9 -8.95 -1.75 -4.67
N PRO A 10 -8.96 -0.68 -3.84
CA PRO A 10 -9.61 0.57 -4.23
C PRO A 10 -8.80 1.27 -5.33
N PRO A 11 -9.45 2.13 -6.15
CA PRO A 11 -8.79 2.84 -7.24
C PRO A 11 -7.56 3.64 -6.78
N ASP A 12 -7.64 4.28 -5.62
CA ASP A 12 -6.54 5.07 -5.04
C ASP A 12 -5.33 4.20 -4.66
N LEU A 13 -5.55 2.96 -4.19
CA LEU A 13 -4.45 2.02 -3.92
C LEU A 13 -3.80 1.57 -5.22
N LEU A 14 -4.61 1.25 -6.24
CA LEU A 14 -4.09 0.84 -7.54
C LEU A 14 -3.26 1.95 -8.19
N ASP A 15 -3.76 3.20 -8.21
CA ASP A 15 -3.02 4.35 -8.76
C ASP A 15 -1.73 4.62 -7.98
N CYS A 16 -1.77 4.52 -6.65
CA CYS A 16 -0.58 4.64 -5.81
C CYS A 16 0.47 3.59 -6.18
N LEU A 17 0.11 2.30 -6.21
CA LEU A 17 1.04 1.21 -6.52
C LEU A 17 1.61 1.31 -7.95
N MET A 18 0.80 1.71 -8.94
CA MET A 18 1.25 1.83 -10.33
C MET A 18 2.18 3.01 -10.58
N ARG A 19 2.23 3.98 -9.66
CA ARG A 19 3.17 5.12 -9.71
C ARG A 19 4.47 4.87 -8.95
N MET A 20 4.51 3.85 -8.08
CA MET A 20 5.70 3.53 -7.31
C MET A 20 6.81 2.99 -8.22
N GLY A 21 8.01 3.52 -8.05
CA GLY A 21 9.24 3.04 -8.66
C GLY A 21 10.00 2.06 -7.77
N HIS A 22 11.14 1.60 -8.27
CA HIS A 22 12.05 0.78 -7.46
C HIS A 22 12.60 1.60 -6.28
N GLY A 23 12.50 1.03 -5.08
CA GLY A 23 12.91 1.67 -3.83
C GLY A 23 11.86 2.59 -3.20
N ASP A 24 10.69 2.79 -3.83
CA ASP A 24 9.58 3.47 -3.17
C ASP A 24 8.96 2.56 -2.10
N GLU A 25 8.56 3.17 -0.99
CA GLU A 25 8.01 2.47 0.17
C GLU A 25 6.54 2.83 0.41
N ILE A 26 5.78 1.86 0.93
CA ILE A 26 4.40 2.05 1.36
C ILE A 26 4.24 1.54 2.80
N VAL A 27 3.48 2.26 3.61
CA VAL A 27 3.25 1.92 5.02
C VAL A 27 1.82 1.41 5.20
N ILE A 28 1.69 0.22 5.78
CA ILE A 28 0.42 -0.27 6.33
C ILE A 28 0.32 0.24 7.77
N ALA A 29 -0.63 1.14 8.01
CA ALA A 29 -0.84 1.79 9.30
C ALA A 29 -2.02 1.17 10.05
N ASP A 30 -1.87 0.93 11.35
CA ASP A 30 -2.98 0.55 12.21
C ASP A 30 -3.83 1.75 12.65
N VAL A 31 -4.85 1.50 13.47
CA VAL A 31 -5.77 2.54 13.97
C VAL A 31 -5.14 3.49 14.99
N ASN A 32 -4.01 3.13 15.58
CA ASN A 32 -3.29 3.95 16.57
C ASN A 32 -2.23 4.84 15.92
N PHE A 33 -1.78 4.49 14.71
CA PHE A 33 -0.79 5.24 13.96
C PHE A 33 -1.34 6.61 13.52
N PRO A 34 -0.54 7.70 13.59
CA PRO A 34 -0.98 9.04 13.18
C PRO A 34 -0.99 9.19 11.64
N ALA A 35 -1.78 8.37 10.95
CA ALA A 35 -1.78 8.22 9.50
C ALA A 35 -2.03 9.53 8.76
N THR A 36 -2.97 10.37 9.23
CA THR A 36 -3.32 11.64 8.58
C THR A 36 -2.14 12.60 8.48
N SER A 37 -1.44 12.84 9.60
CA SER A 37 -0.29 13.75 9.61
C SER A 37 0.92 13.16 8.90
N THR A 38 1.11 11.84 8.98
CA THR A 38 2.23 11.16 8.30
C THR A 38 2.04 11.19 6.78
N ALA A 39 0.84 10.83 6.29
CA ALA A 39 0.54 10.79 4.86
C ALA A 39 0.63 12.17 4.20
N ALA A 40 0.32 13.25 4.92
CA ALA A 40 0.52 14.61 4.41
C ALA A 40 1.98 14.96 4.10
N ARG A 41 2.95 14.16 4.60
CA ARG A 41 4.38 14.32 4.33
C ARG A 41 4.94 13.28 3.35
N THR A 42 4.12 12.36 2.84
CA THR A 42 4.55 11.39 1.81
C THR A 42 4.29 11.95 0.42
N HIS A 43 4.83 11.30 -0.61
CA HIS A 43 4.59 11.66 -2.01
C HIS A 43 3.11 11.55 -2.43
N TRP A 44 2.33 10.69 -1.76
CA TRP A 44 0.90 10.53 -2.04
C TRP A 44 0.03 11.60 -1.39
N GLY A 45 0.47 12.16 -0.24
CA GLY A 45 -0.15 13.34 0.38
C GLY A 45 -1.46 13.11 1.14
N LYS A 46 -2.06 11.91 1.10
CA LYS A 46 -3.33 11.58 1.78
C LYS A 46 -3.37 10.13 2.25
N VAL A 47 -4.26 9.80 3.19
CA VAL A 47 -4.44 8.41 3.64
C VAL A 47 -5.30 7.64 2.65
N ILE A 48 -4.85 6.45 2.25
CA ILE A 48 -5.68 5.47 1.54
C ILE A 48 -6.40 4.62 2.62
N GLN A 49 -7.72 4.74 2.68
CA GLN A 49 -8.52 4.09 3.72
C GLN A 49 -8.86 2.64 3.32
N MET A 50 -8.46 1.68 4.16
CA MET A 50 -8.77 0.25 4.01
C MET A 50 -9.65 -0.23 5.17
N VAL A 51 -10.85 0.34 5.27
CA VAL A 51 -11.78 0.04 6.39
C VAL A 51 -12.25 -1.41 6.29
N GLY A 52 -12.19 -2.14 7.41
CA GLY A 52 -12.68 -3.52 7.50
C GLY A 52 -11.65 -4.59 7.10
N PHE A 53 -10.40 -4.20 6.83
CA PHE A 53 -9.29 -5.11 6.59
C PHE A 53 -8.30 -5.08 7.75
N ASP A 54 -7.70 -6.23 8.04
CA ASP A 54 -6.54 -6.32 8.93
C ASP A 54 -5.22 -6.15 8.15
N ALA A 55 -4.12 -5.94 8.88
CA ALA A 55 -2.82 -5.68 8.26
C ALA A 55 -2.32 -6.83 7.35
N PRO A 56 -2.45 -8.12 7.74
CA PRO A 56 -2.10 -9.24 6.86
C PRO A 56 -2.90 -9.27 5.55
N GLN A 57 -4.21 -9.01 5.59
CA GLN A 57 -5.04 -8.94 4.39
C GLN A 57 -4.57 -7.84 3.44
N ILE A 58 -4.30 -6.64 3.97
CA ILE A 58 -3.80 -5.51 3.19
C ILE A 58 -2.42 -5.85 2.58
N ALA A 59 -1.53 -6.47 3.35
CA ALA A 59 -0.22 -6.91 2.85
C ALA A 59 -0.35 -7.89 1.69
N GLY A 60 -1.30 -8.84 1.77
CA GLY A 60 -1.60 -9.77 0.67
C GLY A 60 -2.11 -9.08 -0.59
N LEU A 61 -3.02 -8.10 -0.45
CA LEU A 61 -3.53 -7.32 -1.58
C LEU A 61 -2.42 -6.51 -2.27
N ILE A 62 -1.53 -5.88 -1.50
CA ILE A 62 -0.40 -5.09 -2.02
C ILE A 62 0.60 -5.99 -2.73
N THR A 63 1.07 -7.05 -2.06
CA THR A 63 2.11 -7.96 -2.59
C THR A 63 1.62 -8.80 -3.78
N GLY A 64 0.30 -8.92 -3.98
CA GLY A 64 -0.28 -9.49 -5.19
C GLY A 64 -0.03 -8.67 -6.46
N LEU A 65 0.25 -7.36 -6.35
CA LEU A 65 0.51 -6.46 -7.48
C LEU A 65 1.92 -5.86 -7.46
N MET A 66 2.52 -5.69 -6.28
CA MET A 66 3.81 -5.02 -6.09
C MET A 66 4.89 -6.04 -5.70
N PRO A 67 5.95 -6.21 -6.51
CA PRO A 67 7.08 -7.05 -6.12
C PRO A 67 7.86 -6.40 -4.97
N LEU A 68 8.35 -7.22 -4.03
CA LEU A 68 9.22 -6.75 -2.95
C LEU A 68 10.66 -6.62 -3.43
N ASP A 69 11.40 -5.70 -2.81
CA ASP A 69 12.78 -5.41 -3.16
C ASP A 69 13.75 -6.43 -2.52
N GLY A 70 14.18 -7.41 -3.31
CA GLY A 70 15.14 -8.45 -2.89
C GLY A 70 16.60 -8.01 -2.83
N LEU A 71 16.92 -6.74 -3.12
CA LEU A 71 18.28 -6.20 -2.98
C LEU A 71 18.53 -5.55 -1.61
N SER A 72 17.48 -5.39 -0.80
CA SER A 72 17.56 -4.81 0.53
C SER A 72 17.57 -5.89 1.61
N ASP A 73 18.41 -5.72 2.65
CA ASP A 73 18.48 -6.65 3.78
C ASP A 73 17.18 -6.66 4.62
N ALA A 74 16.34 -5.62 4.49
CA ALA A 74 15.11 -5.45 5.25
C ALA A 74 13.90 -6.17 4.63
N CYS A 75 13.92 -6.45 3.32
CA CYS A 75 12.82 -7.11 2.60
C CYS A 75 13.18 -8.52 2.12
N ALA A 76 14.31 -9.07 2.58
CA ALA A 76 14.79 -10.43 2.27
C ALA A 76 14.05 -11.53 3.05
#